data_AF-A0A3P7IPB7-F1
#
_entry.id   AF-A0A3P7IPB7-F1
#
_cell.length_a   1.000
_cell.length_b   1.000
_cell.length_c   1.000
_cell.angle_alpha   90.00
_cell.angle_beta   90.00
_cell.angle_gamma   90.00
#
_symmetry.space_group_name_H-M   'P 1'
#
loop_
_entity.id
_entity.type
_entity.pdbx_description
1 polymer ?
#
loop_
_entity_poly.entity_id
_entity_poly.type
_entity_poly.pdbx_seq_one_letter_code
_entity_poly.pdbx_strand_id
1 'polypeptide(L)'
;MPIVSPIPLNRLLDQKQQLLACTDIERRSEEKRGLLAILEEESMFPGATDESLLERIFVHLGDESRLIRRASRPLQFVLEHAMSCYPTTYEVSGWVKQAQPCESAAAARPLLILSKR
;
A
#
# COMPACT_ATOMS: atom_id res chain seq x y z
N MET A 1 27.42 9.02 -14.21
CA MET A 1 26.17 9.31 -13.48
C MET A 1 26.08 8.32 -12.33
N PRO A 2 25.77 8.72 -11.08
CA PRO A 2 25.57 7.73 -10.04
C PRO A 2 24.30 6.95 -10.39
N ILE A 3 24.45 5.65 -10.61
CA ILE A 3 23.34 4.74 -10.90
C ILE A 3 22.61 4.54 -9.57
N VAL A 4 21.56 5.31 -9.34
CA VAL A 4 20.73 5.16 -8.15
C VAL A 4 19.90 3.89 -8.34
N SER A 5 20.05 2.95 -7.42
CA SER A 5 19.38 1.64 -7.50
C SER A 5 17.85 1.77 -7.41
N PRO A 6 17.05 0.94 -8.11
CA PRO A 6 15.59 0.89 -7.94
C PRO A 6 15.15 0.25 -6.62
N ILE A 7 16.08 -0.38 -5.88
CA ILE A 7 15.80 -1.11 -4.64
C ILE A 7 15.02 -0.28 -3.60
N PRO A 8 15.35 1.00 -3.32
CA PRO A 8 14.62 1.78 -2.34
C PRO A 8 13.14 1.98 -2.70
N LEU A 9 12.84 2.24 -3.97
CA LEU A 9 11.45 2.38 -4.44
C LEU A 9 10.70 1.05 -4.38
N ASN A 10 11.34 -0.04 -4.80
CA ASN A 10 10.73 -1.37 -4.71
C ASN A 10 10.43 -1.75 -3.26
N ARG A 11 11.33 -1.45 -2.31
CA ARG A 11 11.09 -1.69 -0.89
C ARG A 11 9.97 -0.80 -0.33
N LEU A 12 9.89 0.46 -0.75
CA LEU A 12 8.81 1.35 -0.34
C LEU A 12 7.44 0.83 -0.79
N LEU A 13 7.35 0.29 -2.01
CA LEU A 13 6.10 -0.23 -2.56
C LEU A 13 5.74 -1.61 -1.99
N ASP A 14 6.70 -2.53 -1.99
CA ASP A 14 6.52 -3.94 -1.69
C ASP A 14 7.61 -4.43 -0.73
N GLN A 15 7.52 -3.99 0.52
CA GLN A 15 8.37 -4.52 1.58
C GLN A 15 7.92 -5.91 1.97
N LYS A 16 8.74 -6.91 1.66
CA LYS A 16 8.48 -8.30 2.05
C LYS A 16 8.35 -8.42 3.58
N GLN A 17 7.15 -8.74 4.04
CA GLN A 17 6.87 -9.03 5.44
C GLN A 17 7.50 -10.37 5.83
N GLN A 18 8.41 -10.34 6.81
CA GLN A 18 9.15 -11.48 7.32
C GLN A 18 8.51 -12.05 8.58
N LEU A 19 7.74 -11.26 9.32
CA LEU A 19 7.24 -11.64 10.64
C LEU A 19 5.82 -12.22 10.62
N LEU A 20 5.26 -12.53 9.45
CA LEU A 20 3.90 -13.05 9.31
C LEU A 20 3.61 -14.27 10.18
N ALA A 21 4.58 -15.18 10.30
CA ALA A 21 4.48 -16.39 11.12
C ALA A 21 4.81 -16.18 12.61
N CYS A 22 5.20 -14.98 13.03
CA CYS A 22 5.51 -14.70 14.43
C CYS A 22 4.23 -14.61 15.26
N THR A 23 4.24 -15.23 16.44
CA THR A 23 3.11 -15.18 17.39
C THR A 23 3.07 -13.87 18.20
N ASP A 24 4.19 -13.16 18.29
CA ASP A 24 4.30 -11.87 18.96
C ASP A 24 3.59 -10.78 18.13
N ILE A 25 2.54 -10.19 18.69
CA ILE A 25 1.70 -9.19 18.01
C ILE A 25 2.39 -7.83 17.97
N GLU A 26 3.06 -7.44 19.06
CA GLU A 26 3.74 -6.15 19.17
C GLU A 26 4.88 -6.10 18.14
N ARG A 27 5.69 -7.16 18.11
CA ARG A 27 6.80 -7.28 17.16
C ARG A 27 6.36 -7.30 15.70
N ARG A 28 5.19 -7.88 15.38
CA ARG A 28 4.60 -7.82 14.04
C ARG A 28 4.07 -6.43 13.70
N SER A 29 3.54 -5.72 14.68
CA SER A 29 2.98 -4.37 14.48
C SER A 29 4.10 -3.35 14.22
N GLU A 30 5.27 -3.56 14.80
CA GLU A 30 6.48 -2.76 14.59
C GLU A 30 7.22 -3.08 13.27
N GLU A 31 6.87 -4.17 12.59
CA GLU A 31 7.49 -4.51 11.30
C GLU A 31 7.21 -3.40 10.28
N LYS A 32 8.26 -2.96 9.57
CA LYS A 32 8.12 -2.00 8.48
C LYS A 32 7.31 -2.59 7.34
N ARG A 33 6.35 -1.82 6.83
CA ARG A 33 5.40 -2.23 5.78
C ARG A 33 5.57 -1.35 4.55
N GLY A 34 5.45 -1.97 3.38
CA GLY A 34 5.39 -1.25 2.12
C GLY A 34 3.99 -0.69 1.86
N LEU A 35 3.87 0.21 0.88
CA LEU A 35 2.62 0.87 0.51
C LEU A 35 1.48 -0.13 0.25
N LEU A 36 1.75 -1.21 -0.49
CA LEU A 36 0.72 -2.18 -0.85
C LEU A 36 0.22 -2.97 0.36
N ALA A 37 1.11 -3.33 1.28
CA ALA A 37 0.75 -4.01 2.52
C ALA A 37 -0.11 -3.10 3.43
N ILE A 38 0.24 -1.82 3.54
CA ILE A 38 -0.55 -0.84 4.30
C ILE A 38 -1.96 -0.72 3.71
N LEU A 39 -2.09 -0.65 2.38
CA LEU A 39 -3.39 -0.59 1.71
C LEU A 39 -4.22 -1.86 1.95
N GLU A 40 -3.62 -3.03 1.79
CA GLU A 40 -4.30 -4.31 2.02
C GLU A 40 -4.83 -4.40 3.45
N GLU A 41 -4.00 -4.10 4.44
CA GLU A 41 -4.41 -4.09 5.84
C GLU A 41 -5.52 -3.08 6.12
N GLU A 42 -5.34 -1.83 5.67
CA GLU A 42 -6.32 -0.77 5.90
C GLU A 42 -7.68 -1.11 5.28
N SER A 43 -7.68 -1.75 4.11
CA SER A 43 -8.91 -2.20 3.46
C SER A 43 -9.70 -3.23 4.27
N MET A 44 -9.04 -4.01 5.13
CA MET A 44 -9.68 -5.04 5.95
C MET A 44 -10.28 -4.50 7.25
N PHE A 45 -9.94 -3.27 7.67
CA PHE A 45 -10.47 -2.69 8.91
C PHE A 45 -11.89 -2.12 8.71
N PRO A 46 -12.87 -2.54 9.51
CA PRO A 46 -14.21 -1.95 9.46
C PRO A 46 -14.16 -0.46 9.80
N GLY A 47 -14.68 0.37 8.89
CA GLY A 47 -14.72 1.82 9.08
C GLY A 47 -13.44 2.58 8.68
N ALA A 48 -12.44 1.90 8.09
CA ALA A 48 -11.31 2.58 7.48
C ALA A 48 -11.75 3.51 6.32
N THR A 49 -11.04 4.61 6.15
CA THR A 49 -11.29 5.62 5.11
C THR A 49 -10.02 5.93 4.34
N ASP A 50 -10.14 6.62 3.20
CA ASP A 50 -8.96 7.02 2.43
C ASP A 50 -8.08 8.02 3.21
N GLU A 51 -8.66 8.79 4.12
CA GLU A 51 -7.92 9.65 5.05
C GLU A 51 -7.10 8.82 6.05
N SER A 52 -7.69 7.78 6.68
CA SER A 52 -6.96 6.94 7.63
C SER A 52 -5.85 6.15 6.96
N LEU A 53 -6.08 5.70 5.72
CA LEU A 53 -5.04 5.14 4.85
C LEU A 53 -3.89 6.12 4.63
N LEU A 54 -4.19 7.36 4.22
CA LEU A 54 -3.14 8.35 3.93
C LEU A 54 -2.31 8.66 5.18
N GLU A 55 -2.93 8.77 6.35
CA GLU A 55 -2.21 8.97 7.60
C GLU A 55 -1.29 7.78 7.91
N ARG A 56 -1.75 6.53 7.77
CA ARG A 56 -0.90 5.35 7.95
C ARG A 56 0.26 5.27 6.97
N ILE A 57 0.04 5.65 5.71
CA ILE A 57 1.12 5.74 4.71
C ILE A 57 2.24 6.64 5.25
N PHE A 58 1.92 7.80 5.83
CA PHE A 58 2.94 8.71 6.34
C PHE A 58 3.52 8.29 7.70
N VAL A 59 2.77 7.59 8.54
CA VAL A 59 3.32 6.98 9.78
C VAL A 59 4.40 5.95 9.44
N HIS A 60 4.22 5.15 8.39
CA HIS A 60 5.17 4.09 8.05
C HIS A 60 6.25 4.51 7.04
N LEU A 61 5.94 5.39 6.09
CA LEU A 61 6.80 5.70 4.94
C LEU A 61 7.28 7.16 4.90
N GLY A 62 6.71 8.03 5.75
CA GLY A 62 6.97 9.48 5.71
C GLY A 62 8.39 9.87 6.12
N ASP A 63 9.00 9.15 7.06
CA ASP A 63 10.32 9.49 7.59
C ASP A 63 11.47 8.85 6.80
N GLU A 64 11.20 7.78 6.03
CA GLU A 64 12.26 6.92 5.50
C GLU A 64 12.74 7.30 4.11
N SER A 65 12.08 8.25 3.45
CA SER A 65 12.18 8.30 1.99
C SER A 65 11.89 9.69 1.44
N ARG A 66 12.90 10.33 0.84
CA ARG A 66 12.70 11.44 -0.10
C ARG A 66 11.81 11.05 -1.30
N LEU A 67 11.43 9.77 -1.42
CA LEU A 67 10.61 9.28 -2.53
C LEU A 67 9.12 9.52 -2.30
N ILE A 68 8.62 9.68 -1.07
CA ILE A 68 7.20 9.93 -0.83
C ILE A 68 7.01 11.18 0.02
N ARG A 69 6.08 12.04 -0.38
CA ARG A 69 5.79 13.29 0.34
C ARG A 69 4.33 13.69 0.22
N ARG A 70 3.81 14.41 1.22
CA ARG A 70 2.45 14.96 1.15
C ARG A 70 2.33 15.92 -0.03
N ALA A 71 1.22 15.82 -0.76
CA ALA A 71 0.87 16.79 -1.78
C ALA A 71 0.20 18.03 -1.13
N SER A 72 -0.07 19.05 -1.94
CA SER A 72 -0.75 20.28 -1.50
C SER A 72 -2.25 20.11 -1.32
N ARG A 73 -2.86 19.13 -2.01
CA ARG A 73 -4.28 18.82 -1.91
C ARG A 73 -4.53 17.71 -0.89
N PRO A 74 -5.70 17.68 -0.24
CA PRO A 74 -6.08 16.57 0.62
C PRO A 74 -6.13 15.27 -0.19
N LEU A 75 -6.00 14.13 0.49
CA LEU A 75 -6.08 12.79 -0.12
C LEU A 75 -5.04 12.54 -1.23
N GLN A 76 -3.93 13.29 -1.23
CA GLN A 76 -2.90 13.15 -2.24
C GLN A 76 -1.49 13.04 -1.65
N PHE A 77 -0.66 12.24 -2.31
CA PHE A 77 0.78 12.18 -2.08
C PHE A 77 1.54 12.20 -3.41
N VAL A 78 2.80 12.61 -3.36
CA VAL A 78 3.72 12.55 -4.49
C VAL A 78 4.69 11.41 -4.27
N LEU A 79 4.86 10.56 -5.29
CA LEU A 79 5.84 9.48 -5.32
C LEU A 79 6.88 9.75 -6.42
N GLU A 80 8.15 9.68 -6.07
CA GLU A 80 9.28 9.91 -6.96
C GLU A 80 9.67 8.60 -7.68
N HIS A 81 9.18 8.44 -8.92
CA HIS A 81 9.49 7.27 -9.75
C HIS A 81 10.80 7.42 -10.52
N ALA A 82 11.26 6.30 -11.09
CA ALA A 82 12.39 6.22 -12.01
C ALA A 82 13.58 7.07 -11.53
N MET A 83 14.03 6.74 -10.31
CA MET A 83 15.18 7.36 -9.65
C MET A 83 15.00 8.87 -9.38
N SER A 84 13.79 9.29 -9.01
CA SER A 84 13.39 10.69 -8.75
C SER A 84 13.40 11.60 -9.97
N CYS A 85 13.36 11.02 -11.18
CA CYS A 85 13.20 11.80 -12.40
C CYS A 85 11.72 12.08 -12.73
N TYR A 86 10.80 11.33 -12.12
CA TYR A 86 9.38 11.38 -12.45
C TYR A 86 8.54 11.47 -11.17
N PRO A 87 8.34 12.67 -10.62
CA PRO A 87 7.39 12.89 -9.55
C PRO A 87 5.96 12.70 -10.06
N THR A 88 5.24 11.73 -9.50
CA THR A 88 3.85 11.44 -9.84
C THR A 88 2.96 11.72 -8.65
N THR A 89 1.88 12.48 -8.84
CA THR A 89 0.87 12.71 -7.81
C THR A 89 -0.18 11.62 -7.87
N TYR A 90 -0.42 10.95 -6.75
CA TYR A 90 -1.46 9.96 -6.56
C TYR A 90 -2.56 10.53 -5.69
N GLU A 91 -3.81 10.26 -6.07
CA GLU A 91 -5.01 10.56 -5.29
C GLU A 91 -5.58 9.26 -4.74
N VAL A 92 -5.74 9.19 -3.42
CA VAL A 92 -6.14 7.95 -2.73
C VAL A 92 -7.65 7.74 -2.65
N SER A 93 -8.45 8.67 -3.20
CA SER A 93 -9.90 8.59 -3.15
C SER A 93 -10.41 7.28 -3.77
N GLY A 94 -11.14 6.51 -2.97
CA GLY A 94 -11.71 5.21 -3.31
C GLY A 94 -10.76 4.02 -3.18
N TRP A 95 -9.48 4.21 -2.83
CA TRP A 95 -8.49 3.13 -2.77
C TRP A 95 -8.88 2.06 -1.75
N VAL A 96 -9.30 2.47 -0.55
CA VAL A 96 -9.67 1.53 0.52
C VAL A 96 -10.83 0.64 0.05
N LYS A 97 -11.87 1.25 -0.50
CA LYS A 97 -13.04 0.54 -1.03
C LYS A 97 -12.69 -0.38 -2.20
N GLN A 98 -11.76 0.03 -3.06
CA GLN A 98 -11.36 -0.76 -4.22
C GLN A 98 -10.48 -1.96 -3.83
N ALA A 99 -9.67 -1.81 -2.79
CA ALA A 99 -8.82 -2.88 -2.26
C ALA A 99 -9.61 -3.91 -1.42
N GLN A 100 -10.79 -3.53 -0.92
CA GLN A 100 -11.66 -4.43 -0.15
C GLN A 100 -12.03 -5.70 -0.93
N PRO A 101 -12.07 -6.87 -0.25
CA PRO A 101 -12.59 -8.09 -0.84
C PRO A 101 -14.01 -7.91 -1.38
N CYS A 102 -14.21 -8.23 -2.65
CA CYS A 102 -15.53 -8.18 -3.26
C CYS A 102 -16.28 -9.48 -3.02
N GLU A 103 -17.33 -9.44 -2.20
CA GLU A 103 -18.18 -10.61 -1.90
C GLU A 103 -18.78 -11.23 -3.18
N SER A 104 -19.26 -10.40 -4.11
CA SER A 104 -19.81 -10.87 -5.38
C SER A 104 -18.76 -11.60 -6.22
N ALA A 105 -17.52 -11.10 -6.25
CA ALA A 105 -16.43 -11.77 -6.95
C ALA A 105 -16.07 -13.10 -6.28
N ALA A 106 -16.05 -13.15 -4.94
CA ALA A 106 -15.80 -14.37 -4.18
C ALA A 106 -16.90 -15.43 -4.42
N ALA A 107 -18.16 -15.02 -4.48
CA ALA A 107 -19.30 -15.89 -4.77
C ALA A 107 -19.32 -16.38 -6.23
N ALA A 108 -18.95 -15.52 -7.18
CA ALA A 108 -18.89 -15.87 -8.60
C ALA A 108 -17.72 -16.80 -8.94
N ARG A 109 -16.57 -16.65 -8.27
CA ARG A 109 -15.35 -17.41 -8.55
C ARG A 109 -15.55 -18.94 -8.65
N PRO A 110 -16.18 -19.64 -7.69
CA PRO A 110 -16.41 -21.08 -7.82
C PRO A 110 -17.33 -21.45 -9.00
N LEU A 111 -18.36 -20.63 -9.28
CA LEU A 111 -19.26 -20.84 -10.42
C LEU A 111 -18.50 -20.73 -11.75
N LEU A 112 -17.64 -19.72 -11.86
CA LEU A 112 -16.82 -19.48 -13.05
C LEU A 112 -15.77 -20.57 -13.25
N ILE A 113 -15.14 -21.08 -12.19
CA ILE A 113 -14.15 -22.17 -12.27
C ILE A 113 -14.80 -23.47 -12.76
N LEU A 114 -16.06 -23.73 -12.37
CA LEU A 114 -16.80 -24.93 -12.74
C LEU A 114 -17.46 -24.84 -14.12
N SER A 115 -17.53 -23.64 -14.70
CA SER A 115 -18.15 -23.41 -16.00
C SER A 115 -17.29 -24.05 -17.11
N LYS A 116 -17.87 -25.01 -17.85
CA LYS A 116 -17.23 -25.57 -19.05
C LYS A 116 -17.58 -24.72 -20.26
N ARG A 117 -16.63 -24.63 -21.20
CA ARG A 117 -16.85 -24.03 -22.52
C ARG A 117 -17.71 -24.92 -23.40
#